data_AF-A0A662SF76-F1
#
_entry.id   AF-A0A662SF76-F1
#
_cell.length_a   1.000
_cell.length_b   1.000
_cell.length_c   1.000
_cell.angle_alpha   90.00
_cell.angle_beta   90.00
_cell.angle_gamma   90.00
#
_symmetry.space_group_name_H-M   'P 1'
#
loop_
_entity.id
_entity.type
_entity.pdbx_description
1 polymer ?
#
loop_
_entity_poly.entity_id
_entity_poly.type
_entity_poly.pdbx_seq_one_letter_code
_entity_poly.pdbx_strand_id
1 'polypeptide(L)'
;MLSNKTTLMQRKVMFILLDGLGDRPCRELNGLTPLQKADIPSFDFLATNGMIGRHYPLGPGIPPGSDAAQLSMLGYDIRTEYPGRGYFEALGWGVKIEKGEVLFRVNFATVERDGSNLIVKDRRAGRISGKDAESVASAVAEMDLMNGEIKAVLEHTLEHRGILILKGSDLVPDVTDVDPHEVGYPVLEPQPLTSSPKAKKTALALKEFVLKSYEILKDLGVNVERKKSGLLPANIVLPRGAAL
;
A
#
# COMPACT_ATOMS: atom_id res chain seq x y z
N MET A 1 -16.19 4.20 -58.38
CA MET A 1 -16.48 4.85 -57.09
C MET A 1 -17.31 3.90 -56.24
N LEU A 2 -16.71 3.19 -55.29
CA LEU A 2 -17.43 2.53 -54.21
C LEU A 2 -16.64 2.77 -52.92
N SER A 3 -17.00 3.85 -52.23
CA SER A 3 -16.51 4.17 -50.89
C SER A 3 -17.32 3.35 -49.89
N ASN A 4 -16.89 2.11 -49.61
CA ASN A 4 -17.38 1.36 -48.45
C ASN A 4 -16.73 1.93 -47.19
N LYS A 5 -17.28 3.02 -46.67
CA LYS A 5 -17.09 3.42 -45.27
C LYS A 5 -18.04 2.57 -44.42
N THR A 6 -17.56 1.43 -43.95
CA THR A 6 -18.23 0.68 -42.89
C THR A 6 -18.13 1.51 -41.61
N THR A 7 -19.17 2.27 -41.29
CA THR A 7 -19.32 2.91 -39.98
C THR A 7 -19.50 1.78 -38.96
N LEU A 8 -18.41 1.40 -38.28
CA LEU A 8 -18.47 0.47 -37.16
C LEU A 8 -19.40 1.08 -36.10
N MET A 9 -20.59 0.48 -35.91
CA MET A 9 -21.47 0.87 -34.81
C MET A 9 -20.74 0.63 -33.49
N GLN A 10 -20.51 1.71 -32.74
CA GLN A 10 -19.94 1.62 -31.40
C GLN A 10 -20.92 0.88 -30.48
N ARG A 11 -20.47 -0.25 -29.92
CA ARG A 11 -21.20 -0.98 -28.89
C ARG A 11 -20.72 -0.51 -27.53
N LYS A 12 -21.63 -0.45 -26.55
CA LYS A 12 -21.26 -0.25 -25.15
C LYS A 12 -20.71 -1.57 -24.60
N VAL A 13 -19.66 -1.47 -23.78
CA VAL A 13 -19.06 -2.61 -23.07
C VAL A 13 -19.35 -2.46 -21.59
N MET A 14 -19.82 -3.53 -20.96
CA MET A 14 -19.97 -3.64 -19.52
C MET A 14 -18.98 -4.68 -19.02
N PHE A 15 -18.04 -4.26 -18.15
CA PHE A 15 -17.07 -5.13 -17.52
C PHE A 15 -17.47 -5.35 -16.06
N ILE A 16 -17.68 -6.60 -15.66
CA ILE A 16 -18.07 -6.97 -14.30
C ILE A 16 -16.93 -7.81 -13.71
N LEU A 17 -16.33 -7.31 -12.64
CA LEU A 17 -15.32 -8.02 -11.87
C LEU A 17 -15.93 -8.49 -10.55
N LEU A 18 -15.93 -9.81 -10.33
CA LEU A 18 -16.28 -10.41 -9.04
C LEU A 18 -14.99 -10.71 -8.27
N ASP A 19 -14.71 -9.91 -7.24
CA ASP A 19 -13.49 -10.09 -6.44
C ASP A 19 -13.52 -11.43 -5.70
N GLY A 20 -12.40 -12.16 -5.75
CA GLY A 20 -12.28 -13.47 -5.10
C GLY A 20 -13.18 -14.58 -5.66
N LEU A 21 -13.69 -14.48 -6.90
CA LEU A 21 -14.61 -15.47 -7.47
C LEU A 21 -14.05 -16.90 -7.56
N GLY A 22 -12.75 -17.01 -7.85
CA GLY A 22 -12.09 -18.30 -8.03
C GLY A 22 -11.81 -18.99 -6.69
N ASP A 23 -12.21 -20.25 -6.58
CA ASP A 23 -11.99 -21.06 -5.37
C ASP A 23 -11.62 -22.51 -5.72
N ARG A 24 -11.28 -23.29 -4.70
CA ARG A 24 -11.00 -24.71 -4.79
C ARG A 24 -12.23 -25.52 -4.40
N PRO A 25 -12.39 -26.75 -4.95
CA PRO A 25 -13.30 -27.74 -4.40
C PRO A 25 -13.12 -27.93 -2.89
N CYS A 26 -14.21 -27.92 -2.14
CA CYS A 26 -14.16 -28.13 -0.68
C CYS A 26 -15.17 -29.20 -0.22
N ARG A 27 -14.88 -29.79 0.94
CA ARG A 27 -15.62 -30.95 1.45
C ARG A 27 -17.04 -30.58 1.88
N GLU A 28 -17.20 -29.40 2.45
CA GLU A 28 -18.47 -28.82 2.92
C GLU A 28 -19.47 -28.64 1.77
N LEU A 29 -18.97 -28.48 0.54
CA LEU A 29 -19.77 -28.35 -0.67
C LEU A 29 -19.76 -29.62 -1.53
N ASN A 30 -19.48 -30.79 -0.93
CA ASN A 30 -19.41 -32.09 -1.61
C ASN A 30 -18.43 -32.13 -2.79
N GLY A 31 -17.29 -31.45 -2.66
CA GLY A 31 -16.26 -31.41 -3.71
C GLY A 31 -16.54 -30.41 -4.83
N LEU A 32 -17.49 -29.49 -4.65
CA LEU A 32 -17.75 -28.37 -5.55
C LEU A 32 -17.04 -27.10 -5.05
N THR A 33 -16.85 -26.13 -5.95
CA THR A 33 -16.52 -24.75 -5.55
C THR A 33 -17.78 -23.99 -5.14
N PRO A 34 -17.67 -22.86 -4.41
CA PRO A 34 -18.81 -21.99 -4.12
C PRO A 34 -19.54 -21.53 -5.38
N LEU A 35 -18.81 -21.20 -6.46
CA LEU A 35 -19.38 -20.81 -7.74
C LEU A 35 -20.22 -21.93 -8.37
N GLN A 36 -19.76 -23.18 -8.28
CA GLN A 36 -20.50 -24.35 -8.79
C GLN A 36 -21.71 -24.70 -7.94
N LYS A 37 -21.68 -24.41 -6.64
CA LYS A 37 -22.76 -24.73 -5.71
C LYS A 37 -23.88 -23.69 -5.71
N ALA A 38 -23.56 -22.44 -6.04
CA ALA A 38 -24.50 -21.32 -6.01
C ALA A 38 -25.61 -21.48 -7.05
N ASP A 39 -26.82 -21.02 -6.72
CA ASP A 39 -27.94 -20.90 -7.66
C ASP A 39 -27.83 -19.55 -8.39
N ILE A 40 -27.27 -19.56 -9.60
CA ILE A 40 -26.87 -18.36 -10.35
C ILE A 40 -27.38 -18.38 -11.81
N PRO A 41 -28.71 -18.44 -12.03
CA PRO A 41 -29.29 -18.63 -13.37
C PRO A 41 -28.91 -17.55 -14.38
N SER A 42 -28.64 -16.33 -13.92
CA SER A 42 -28.17 -15.23 -14.79
C SER A 42 -26.76 -15.48 -15.33
N PHE A 43 -25.87 -16.06 -14.53
CA PHE A 43 -24.51 -16.41 -14.98
C PHE A 43 -24.55 -17.60 -15.92
N ASP A 44 -25.38 -18.60 -15.63
CA ASP A 44 -25.58 -19.76 -16.51
C ASP A 44 -26.15 -19.33 -17.87
N PHE A 45 -27.11 -18.39 -17.88
CA PHE A 45 -27.64 -17.81 -19.10
C PHE A 45 -26.55 -17.11 -19.92
N LEU A 46 -25.71 -16.27 -19.29
CA LEU A 46 -24.61 -15.59 -19.96
C LEU A 46 -23.55 -16.57 -20.48
N ALA A 47 -23.21 -17.61 -19.72
CA ALA A 47 -22.25 -18.63 -20.12
C ALA A 47 -22.75 -19.45 -21.32
N THR A 48 -24.04 -19.80 -21.33
CA THR A 48 -24.68 -20.60 -22.40
C THR A 48 -24.85 -19.79 -23.70
N ASN A 49 -25.09 -18.48 -23.60
CA ASN A 49 -25.31 -17.59 -24.74
C ASN A 49 -24.07 -16.75 -25.11
N GLY A 50 -22.91 -17.09 -24.56
CA GLY A 50 -21.69 -16.31 -24.69
C GLY A 50 -20.46 -17.17 -24.97
N MET A 51 -19.30 -16.66 -24.55
CA MET A 51 -18.03 -17.38 -24.60
C MET A 51 -17.46 -17.45 -23.19
N ILE A 52 -16.98 -18.63 -22.82
CA ILE A 52 -16.32 -18.88 -21.53
C ILE A 52 -14.84 -19.17 -21.72
N GLY A 53 -14.05 -18.84 -20.72
CA GLY A 53 -12.62 -19.09 -20.71
C GLY A 53 -12.04 -18.97 -19.32
N ARG A 54 -10.77 -19.35 -19.19
CA ARG A 54 -9.97 -19.09 -18.00
C ARG A 54 -9.07 -17.90 -18.26
N HIS A 55 -9.01 -16.99 -17.31
CA HIS A 55 -8.15 -15.83 -17.37
C HIS A 55 -7.08 -15.94 -16.29
N TYR A 56 -5.81 -15.76 -16.68
CA TYR A 56 -4.68 -15.66 -15.77
C TYR A 56 -4.26 -14.19 -15.75
N PRO A 57 -4.56 -13.41 -14.69
CA PRO A 57 -4.32 -11.97 -14.70
C PRO A 57 -2.86 -11.63 -14.95
N LEU A 58 -1.93 -12.32 -14.29
CA LEU A 58 -0.49 -12.07 -14.45
C LEU A 58 0.25 -13.20 -15.17
N GLY A 59 -0.28 -14.41 -15.11
CA GLY A 59 0.29 -15.59 -15.74
C GLY A 59 -0.05 -16.88 -14.98
N PRO A 60 0.14 -18.05 -15.60
CA PRO A 60 -0.11 -19.33 -14.94
C PRO A 60 0.73 -19.48 -13.66
N GLY A 61 0.07 -19.81 -12.55
CA GLY A 61 0.74 -20.06 -11.27
C GLY A 61 1.23 -18.81 -10.52
N ILE A 62 0.96 -17.61 -11.01
CA ILE A 62 1.34 -16.35 -10.35
C ILE A 62 0.13 -15.83 -9.56
N PRO A 63 0.16 -15.83 -8.20
CA PRO A 63 -0.90 -15.24 -7.40
C PRO A 63 -0.91 -13.72 -7.60
N PRO A 64 -2.00 -13.12 -8.07
CA PRO A 64 -2.02 -11.69 -8.31
C PRO A 64 -2.47 -10.92 -7.06
N GLY A 65 -1.83 -9.77 -6.81
CA GLY A 65 -2.42 -8.73 -5.97
C GLY A 65 -3.59 -8.06 -6.68
N SER A 66 -4.61 -7.61 -5.95
CA SER A 66 -5.83 -7.00 -6.54
C SER A 66 -5.51 -5.80 -7.43
N ASP A 67 -4.50 -5.03 -7.05
CA ASP A 67 -3.99 -3.87 -7.80
C ASP A 67 -3.43 -4.26 -9.17
N ALA A 68 -2.45 -5.16 -9.21
CA ALA A 68 -1.84 -5.62 -10.46
C ALA A 68 -2.84 -6.40 -11.34
N ALA A 69 -3.74 -7.18 -10.73
CA ALA A 69 -4.78 -7.92 -11.46
C ALA A 69 -5.71 -6.98 -12.24
N GLN A 70 -6.23 -5.95 -11.57
CA GLN A 70 -7.18 -5.01 -12.16
C GLN A 70 -6.55 -4.22 -13.30
N LEU A 71 -5.33 -3.71 -13.12
CA LEU A 71 -4.61 -3.03 -14.20
C LEU A 71 -4.39 -3.93 -15.42
N SER A 72 -3.96 -5.18 -15.20
CA SER A 72 -3.75 -6.10 -16.31
C SER A 72 -5.06 -6.40 -17.06
N MET A 73 -6.18 -6.57 -16.35
CA MET A 73 -7.50 -6.76 -16.95
C MET A 73 -7.97 -5.54 -17.76
N LEU A 74 -7.56 -4.34 -17.35
CA LEU A 74 -7.84 -3.09 -18.07
C LEU A 74 -6.89 -2.83 -19.25
N GLY A 75 -5.89 -3.69 -19.46
CA GLY A 75 -4.99 -3.64 -20.62
C GLY A 75 -3.64 -2.95 -20.39
N TYR A 76 -3.29 -2.62 -19.15
CA TYR A 76 -1.98 -2.03 -18.81
C TYR A 76 -0.87 -3.09 -18.74
N ASP A 77 0.34 -2.76 -19.22
CA ASP A 77 1.53 -3.58 -18.99
C ASP A 77 2.07 -3.30 -17.59
N ILE A 78 1.73 -4.19 -16.65
CA ILE A 78 2.14 -4.11 -15.25
C ILE A 78 3.66 -4.02 -15.04
N ARG A 79 4.50 -4.42 -16.02
CA ARG A 79 5.96 -4.33 -15.88
C ARG A 79 6.47 -2.92 -16.05
N THR A 80 5.73 -2.09 -16.78
CA THR A 80 6.14 -0.71 -17.12
C THR A 80 5.20 0.34 -16.54
N GLU A 81 3.95 -0.01 -16.25
CA GLU A 81 2.89 0.93 -15.89
C GLU A 81 2.36 0.75 -14.48
N TYR A 82 2.85 -0.24 -13.71
CA TYR A 82 2.42 -0.41 -12.32
C TYR A 82 3.13 0.62 -11.42
N PRO A 83 2.41 1.59 -10.83
CA PRO A 83 3.00 2.63 -9.99
C PRO A 83 3.36 2.14 -8.58
N GLY A 84 2.95 0.92 -8.23
CA GLY A 84 3.04 0.38 -6.87
C GLY A 84 1.74 0.54 -6.09
N ARG A 85 1.55 -0.32 -5.08
CA ARG A 85 0.33 -0.34 -4.26
C ARG A 85 0.10 0.96 -3.48
N GLY A 86 1.17 1.61 -3.03
CA GLY A 86 1.10 2.87 -2.29
C GLY A 86 0.36 3.97 -3.06
N TYR A 87 0.57 4.03 -4.39
CA TYR A 87 -0.11 4.96 -5.27
C TYR A 87 -1.64 4.76 -5.28
N PHE A 88 -2.11 3.51 -5.41
CA PHE A 88 -3.55 3.20 -5.40
C PHE A 88 -4.21 3.45 -4.04
N GLU A 89 -3.52 3.15 -2.95
CA GLU A 89 -4.06 3.44 -1.62
C GLU A 89 -4.17 4.95 -1.37
N ALA A 90 -3.22 5.74 -1.87
CA ALA A 90 -3.28 7.19 -1.82
C ALA A 90 -4.42 7.77 -2.66
N LEU A 91 -4.60 7.30 -3.90
CA LEU A 91 -5.75 7.68 -4.72
C LEU A 91 -7.09 7.28 -4.07
N GLY A 92 -7.16 6.08 -3.49
CA GLY A 92 -8.36 5.59 -2.80
C GLY A 92 -8.78 6.44 -1.60
N TRP A 93 -7.83 7.15 -0.98
CA TRP A 93 -8.08 8.12 0.09
C TRP A 93 -8.23 9.56 -0.38
N GLY A 94 -8.15 9.83 -1.68
CA GLY A 94 -8.27 11.19 -2.22
C GLY A 94 -7.02 12.04 -2.04
N VAL A 95 -5.87 11.43 -1.74
CA VAL A 95 -4.58 12.13 -1.68
C VAL A 95 -4.18 12.54 -3.10
N LYS A 96 -3.89 13.83 -3.29
CA LYS A 96 -3.38 14.34 -4.56
C LYS A 96 -1.89 14.02 -4.66
N ILE A 97 -1.53 13.23 -5.67
CA ILE A 97 -0.16 12.80 -5.95
C ILE A 97 0.36 13.57 -7.15
N GLU A 98 1.54 14.16 -7.02
CA GLU A 98 2.23 14.87 -8.09
C GLU A 98 3.37 14.02 -8.66
N LYS A 99 3.68 14.23 -9.94
CA LYS A 99 4.71 13.45 -10.64
C LYS A 99 6.08 13.66 -9.98
N GLY A 100 6.71 12.56 -9.58
CA GLY A 100 8.03 12.57 -8.94
C GLY A 100 7.99 12.53 -7.41
N GLU A 101 6.80 12.56 -6.79
CA GLU A 101 6.64 12.26 -5.37
C GLU A 101 6.82 10.74 -5.14
N VAL A 102 7.52 10.36 -4.06
CA VAL A 102 7.64 8.95 -3.67
C VAL A 102 6.73 8.67 -2.50
N LEU A 103 5.89 7.65 -2.63
CA LEU A 103 4.87 7.30 -1.64
C LEU A 103 5.24 6.04 -0.89
N PHE A 104 4.87 6.00 0.38
CA PHE A 104 4.95 4.80 1.21
C PHE A 104 3.64 4.64 1.95
N ARG A 105 3.20 3.39 2.12
CA ARG A 105 2.23 3.08 3.17
C ARG A 105 2.96 3.11 4.51
N VAL A 106 2.32 3.64 5.53
CA VAL A 106 2.89 3.63 6.88
C VAL A 106 2.01 2.89 7.87
N ASN A 107 2.68 2.38 8.91
CA ASN A 107 2.03 2.03 10.16
C ASN A 107 2.58 2.89 11.30
N PHE A 108 1.69 3.39 12.16
CA PHE A 108 2.04 3.75 13.52
C PHE A 108 2.32 2.48 14.32
N ALA A 109 3.50 2.42 14.90
CA ALA A 109 3.99 1.23 15.58
C ALA A 109 4.52 1.56 16.97
N THR A 110 4.73 0.50 17.74
CA THR A 110 5.38 0.54 19.04
C THR A 110 6.76 -0.06 18.92
N VAL A 111 7.78 0.72 19.29
CA VAL A 111 9.16 0.26 19.44
C VAL A 111 9.67 0.49 20.85
N GLU A 112 10.64 -0.31 21.25
CA GLU A 112 11.42 -0.11 22.47
C GLU A 112 12.90 0.01 22.11
N ARG A 113 13.62 0.93 22.76
CA ARG A 113 15.04 1.08 22.51
C ARG A 113 15.82 -0.01 23.27
N ASP A 114 16.64 -0.75 22.53
CA ASP A 114 17.59 -1.73 23.06
C ASP A 114 18.99 -1.42 22.51
N GLY A 115 19.83 -0.84 23.36
CA GLY A 115 21.13 -0.30 22.95
C GLY A 115 20.99 0.76 21.85
N SER A 116 21.59 0.51 20.69
CA SER A 116 21.50 1.36 19.50
C SER A 116 20.27 1.08 18.63
N ASN A 117 19.51 0.02 18.92
CA ASN A 117 18.44 -0.47 18.07
C ASN A 117 17.06 -0.04 18.60
N LEU A 118 16.10 0.08 17.69
CA LEU A 118 14.68 0.23 18.01
C LEU A 118 14.00 -1.10 17.68
N ILE A 119 13.61 -1.86 18.70
CA ILE A 119 12.99 -3.18 18.55
C ILE A 119 11.49 -3.02 18.43
N VAL A 120 10.91 -3.56 17.36
CA VAL A 120 9.47 -3.52 17.11
C VAL A 120 8.75 -4.41 18.12
N LYS A 121 7.89 -3.82 18.96
CA LYS A 121 7.05 -4.54 19.93
C LYS A 121 5.65 -4.82 19.39
N ASP A 122 5.11 -3.89 18.60
CA ASP A 122 3.84 -4.07 17.91
C ASP A 122 3.84 -3.22 16.64
N ARG A 123 3.53 -3.83 15.51
CA ARG A 123 3.58 -3.18 14.19
C ARG A 123 2.40 -2.24 13.91
N ARG A 124 1.47 -2.12 14.84
CA ARG A 124 0.19 -1.40 14.67
C ARG A 124 -0.17 -0.56 15.91
N ALA A 125 0.71 -0.49 16.90
CA ALA A 125 0.47 0.14 18.20
C ALA A 125 -0.86 -0.27 18.84
N GLY A 126 -1.20 -1.56 18.77
CA GLY A 126 -2.48 -2.07 19.27
C GLY A 126 -3.70 -1.59 18.46
N ARG A 127 -3.51 -1.28 17.17
CA ARG A 127 -4.52 -0.65 16.29
C ARG A 127 -5.05 0.67 16.86
N ILE A 128 -4.13 1.56 17.23
CA ILE A 128 -4.45 2.94 17.61
C ILE A 128 -5.43 3.57 16.61
N SER A 129 -6.41 4.32 17.10
CA SER A 129 -7.47 4.91 16.26
C SER A 129 -8.07 6.15 16.92
N GLY A 130 -8.96 6.84 16.18
CA GLY A 130 -9.62 8.06 16.64
C GLY A 130 -8.65 9.17 17.02
N LYS A 131 -9.01 9.95 18.05
CA LYS A 131 -8.27 11.13 18.50
C LYS A 131 -6.80 10.86 18.82
N ASP A 132 -6.48 9.66 19.32
CA ASP A 132 -5.10 9.30 19.64
C ASP A 132 -4.26 9.17 18.36
N ALA A 133 -4.81 8.49 17.35
CA ALA A 133 -4.14 8.34 16.06
C ALA A 133 -4.03 9.68 15.31
N GLU A 134 -5.08 10.50 15.35
CA GLU A 134 -5.09 11.86 14.79
C GLU A 134 -4.03 12.76 15.45
N SER A 135 -3.87 12.66 16.77
CA SER A 135 -2.86 13.42 17.52
C SER A 135 -1.44 12.99 17.16
N VAL A 136 -1.21 11.67 17.04
CA VAL A 136 0.07 11.11 16.59
C VAL A 136 0.36 11.59 15.18
N ALA A 137 -0.58 11.46 14.25
CA ALA A 137 -0.42 11.89 12.88
C ALA A 137 -0.10 13.38 12.77
N SER A 138 -0.84 14.23 13.49
CA SER A 138 -0.65 15.69 13.49
C SER A 138 0.75 16.10 13.94
N ALA A 139 1.32 15.40 14.92
CA ALA A 139 2.66 15.69 15.43
C ALA A 139 3.77 15.42 14.40
N VAL A 140 3.51 14.58 13.40
CA VAL A 140 4.45 14.20 12.34
C VAL A 140 3.89 14.45 10.93
N ALA A 141 2.88 15.31 10.82
CA ALA A 141 2.14 15.56 9.58
C ALA A 141 3.04 16.15 8.50
N GLU A 142 4.01 16.98 8.89
CA GLU A 142 4.98 17.55 7.97
C GLU A 142 6.37 17.62 8.60
N MET A 143 7.40 17.26 7.82
CA MET A 143 8.79 17.41 8.22
C MET A 143 9.66 17.88 7.06
N ASP A 144 10.59 18.76 7.37
CA ASP A 144 11.70 19.07 6.49
C ASP A 144 12.84 18.09 6.74
N LEU A 145 13.28 17.43 5.67
CA LEU A 145 14.34 16.43 5.65
C LEU A 145 15.49 16.93 4.77
N MET A 146 16.69 16.37 4.98
CA MET A 146 17.88 16.71 4.22
C MET A 146 18.12 18.23 4.16
N ASN A 147 18.03 18.88 5.33
CA ASN A 147 18.17 20.33 5.48
C ASN A 147 17.15 21.16 4.65
N GLY A 148 15.94 20.64 4.45
CA GLY A 148 14.86 21.31 3.72
C GLY A 148 14.82 21.02 2.23
N GLU A 149 15.69 20.14 1.73
CA GLU A 149 15.66 19.71 0.33
C GLU A 149 14.45 18.81 0.02
N ILE A 150 13.97 18.05 1.02
CA ILE A 150 12.85 17.13 0.87
C ILE A 150 11.81 17.44 1.93
N LYS A 151 10.55 17.58 1.50
CA LYS A 151 9.39 17.70 2.38
C LYS A 151 8.74 16.33 2.54
N ALA A 152 8.67 15.82 3.75
CA ALA A 152 7.83 14.68 4.09
C ALA A 152 6.45 15.17 4.53
N VAL A 153 5.40 14.62 3.93
CA VAL A 153 4.01 14.85 4.30
C VAL A 153 3.37 13.52 4.67
N LEU A 154 2.76 13.46 5.84
CA LEU A 154 2.08 12.28 6.34
C LEU A 154 0.57 12.51 6.38
N GLU A 155 -0.15 11.75 5.55
CA GLU A 155 -1.61 11.74 5.54
C GLU A 155 -2.12 10.55 6.37
N HIS A 156 -2.88 10.84 7.42
CA HIS A 156 -3.53 9.81 8.23
C HIS A 156 -4.73 9.23 7.49
N THR A 157 -4.91 7.91 7.60
CA THR A 157 -6.01 7.22 6.94
C THR A 157 -6.92 6.56 7.97
N LEU A 158 -6.75 5.26 8.22
CA LEU A 158 -7.60 4.48 9.11
C LEU A 158 -6.77 3.75 10.16
N GLU A 159 -7.15 3.94 11.43
CA GLU A 159 -6.46 3.37 12.58
C GLU A 159 -4.96 3.73 12.57
N HIS A 160 -4.09 2.73 12.59
CA HIS A 160 -2.64 2.85 12.58
C HIS A 160 -2.06 3.18 11.20
N ARG A 161 -2.89 3.26 10.15
CA ARG A 161 -2.41 3.39 8.77
C ARG A 161 -2.30 4.85 8.36
N GLY A 162 -1.37 5.12 7.47
CA GLY A 162 -1.26 6.40 6.78
C GLY A 162 -0.47 6.26 5.48
N ILE A 163 -0.26 7.39 4.82
CA ILE A 163 0.54 7.50 3.61
C ILE A 163 1.61 8.55 3.88
N LEU A 164 2.87 8.18 3.69
CA LEU A 164 3.98 9.12 3.66
C LEU A 164 4.26 9.49 2.21
N ILE A 165 4.39 10.79 1.96
CA ILE A 165 4.72 11.37 0.67
C ILE A 165 6.05 12.12 0.84
N LEU A 166 7.07 11.71 0.10
CA LEU A 166 8.33 12.45 0.01
C LEU A 166 8.29 13.32 -1.24
N LYS A 167 8.35 14.63 -1.02
CA LYS A 167 8.32 15.66 -2.07
C LYS A 167 9.70 16.28 -2.20
N GLY A 168 10.27 16.23 -3.39
CA GLY A 168 11.59 16.79 -3.67
C GLY A 168 12.06 16.39 -5.05
N SER A 169 13.19 16.94 -5.48
CA SER A 169 13.82 16.55 -6.74
C SER A 169 14.60 15.24 -6.58
N ASP A 170 14.71 14.49 -7.67
CA ASP A 170 15.59 13.32 -7.78
C ASP A 170 15.32 12.19 -6.77
N LEU A 171 14.04 11.93 -6.49
CA LEU A 171 13.57 10.80 -5.70
C LEU A 171 13.09 9.66 -6.61
N VAL A 172 13.28 8.43 -6.15
CA VAL A 172 12.82 7.20 -6.83
C VAL A 172 12.41 6.16 -5.78
N PRO A 173 11.46 5.25 -6.07
CA PRO A 173 10.95 4.28 -5.09
C PRO A 173 11.90 3.10 -4.85
N ASP A 174 13.09 3.06 -5.48
CA ASP A 174 14.08 1.98 -5.38
C ASP A 174 14.77 1.91 -4.00
N VAL A 175 14.02 1.63 -2.94
CA VAL A 175 14.50 1.54 -1.55
C VAL A 175 13.82 0.38 -0.83
N THR A 176 14.53 -0.26 0.10
CA THR A 176 13.97 -1.32 0.95
C THR A 176 13.02 -0.77 2.02
N ASP A 177 12.12 -1.62 2.51
CA ASP A 177 11.25 -1.31 3.65
C ASP A 177 12.04 -1.13 4.95
N VAL A 178 11.50 -0.36 5.90
CA VAL A 178 12.04 -0.22 7.27
C VAL A 178 11.32 -1.12 8.28
N ASP A 179 10.10 -1.55 7.95
CA ASP A 179 9.33 -2.50 8.75
C ASP A 179 9.96 -3.90 8.57
N PRO A 180 10.46 -4.56 9.63
CA PRO A 180 11.03 -5.91 9.54
C PRO A 180 9.99 -6.99 9.25
N HIS A 181 8.71 -6.63 9.15
CA HIS A 181 7.56 -7.51 9.00
C HIS A 181 7.27 -8.43 10.19
N GLU A 182 8.09 -8.37 11.23
CA GLU A 182 8.02 -9.23 12.41
C GLU A 182 8.20 -8.43 13.71
N VAL A 183 7.62 -8.95 14.80
CA VAL A 183 7.80 -8.39 16.15
C VAL A 183 9.06 -9.00 16.76
N GLY A 184 9.78 -8.24 17.57
CA GLY A 184 11.03 -8.65 18.22
C GLY A 184 12.29 -8.37 17.40
N TYR A 185 12.13 -7.88 16.17
CA TYR A 185 13.23 -7.49 15.28
C TYR A 185 13.47 -5.98 15.32
N PRO A 186 14.72 -5.54 15.06
CA PRO A 186 15.02 -4.12 14.93
C PRO A 186 14.32 -3.52 13.70
N VAL A 187 13.95 -2.25 13.79
CA VAL A 187 13.63 -1.43 12.62
C VAL A 187 14.81 -1.48 11.66
N LEU A 188 14.54 -1.80 10.40
CA LEU A 188 15.57 -1.97 9.39
C LEU A 188 16.07 -0.60 8.92
N GLU A 189 17.37 -0.51 8.65
CA GLU A 189 17.91 0.68 8.00
C GLU A 189 17.58 0.61 6.50
N PRO A 190 16.88 1.61 5.92
CA PRO A 190 16.51 1.57 4.52
C PRO A 190 17.74 1.63 3.63
N GLN A 191 17.82 0.71 2.67
CA GLN A 191 18.91 0.59 1.72
C GLN A 191 18.41 0.89 0.29
N PRO A 192 19.23 1.55 -0.55
CA PRO A 192 18.90 1.70 -1.95
C PRO A 192 18.93 0.34 -2.66
N LEU A 193 17.93 0.05 -3.48
CA LEU A 193 17.87 -1.18 -4.29
C LEU A 193 18.76 -1.10 -5.54
N THR A 194 19.19 0.11 -5.92
CA THR A 194 20.08 0.36 -7.06
C THR A 194 21.26 1.22 -6.65
N SER A 195 22.32 1.24 -7.46
CA SER A 195 23.49 2.10 -7.24
C SER A 195 23.24 3.58 -7.54
N SER A 196 22.02 3.94 -7.98
CA SER A 196 21.63 5.30 -8.39
C SER A 196 21.76 6.31 -7.23
N PRO A 197 22.30 7.51 -7.48
CA PRO A 197 22.27 8.60 -6.50
C PRO A 197 20.86 8.94 -6.00
N LYS A 198 19.84 8.78 -6.86
CA LYS A 198 18.43 9.04 -6.51
C LYS A 198 17.90 8.05 -5.47
N ALA A 199 18.24 6.77 -5.63
CA ALA A 199 17.86 5.72 -4.68
C ALA A 199 18.54 5.94 -3.33
N LYS A 200 19.83 6.30 -3.34
CA LYS A 200 20.58 6.67 -2.11
C LYS A 200 19.96 7.87 -1.40
N LYS A 201 19.61 8.92 -2.15
CA LYS A 201 18.94 10.11 -1.61
C LYS A 201 17.62 9.75 -0.93
N THR A 202 16.79 8.94 -1.59
CA THR A 202 15.51 8.47 -1.05
C THR A 202 15.70 7.65 0.23
N ALA A 203 16.68 6.73 0.25
CA ALA A 203 17.00 5.93 1.43
C ALA A 203 17.45 6.79 2.63
N LEU A 204 18.29 7.80 2.39
CA LEU A 204 18.74 8.74 3.43
C LEU A 204 17.59 9.57 3.98
N ALA A 205 16.73 10.11 3.12
CA ALA A 205 15.55 10.86 3.52
C ALA A 205 14.59 9.98 4.34
N LEU A 206 14.36 8.75 3.91
CA LEU A 206 13.52 7.79 4.63
C LEU A 206 14.08 7.46 6.00
N LYS A 207 15.39 7.23 6.11
CA LYS A 207 16.08 7.01 7.40
C LYS A 207 15.89 8.20 8.33
N GLU A 208 16.11 9.41 7.81
CA GLU A 208 15.95 10.64 8.59
C GLU A 208 14.51 10.82 9.09
N PHE A 209 13.51 10.59 8.23
CA PHE A 209 12.09 10.63 8.60
C PHE A 209 11.77 9.68 9.74
N VAL A 210 12.17 8.41 9.62
CA VAL A 210 11.86 7.38 10.63
C VAL A 210 12.47 7.75 11.98
N LEU A 211 13.73 8.19 12.00
CA LEU A 211 14.41 8.60 13.22
C LEU A 211 13.76 9.85 13.84
N LYS A 212 13.48 10.89 13.04
CA LYS A 212 12.77 12.10 13.50
C LYS A 212 11.38 11.77 14.04
N SER A 213 10.64 10.88 13.38
CA SER A 213 9.32 10.45 13.84
C SER A 213 9.39 9.80 15.22
N TYR A 214 10.41 8.97 15.48
CA TYR A 214 10.61 8.38 16.80
C TYR A 214 10.91 9.44 17.86
N GLU A 215 11.82 10.36 17.57
CA GLU A 215 12.21 11.42 18.51
C GLU A 215 11.04 12.33 18.88
N ILE A 216 10.15 12.65 17.93
CA ILE A 216 8.94 13.44 18.17
C ILE A 216 7.90 12.64 18.96
N LEU A 217 7.67 11.38 18.60
CA LEU A 217 6.53 10.62 19.10
C LEU A 217 6.79 9.91 20.43
N LYS A 218 8.04 9.58 20.78
CA LYS A 218 8.38 8.79 21.98
C LYS A 218 7.86 9.38 23.30
N ASP A 219 7.82 10.72 23.37
CA ASP A 219 7.42 11.51 24.53
C ASP A 219 6.18 12.38 24.26
N LEU A 220 5.48 12.15 23.13
CA LEU A 220 4.25 12.87 22.81
C LEU A 220 3.19 12.63 23.90
N GLY A 221 2.49 13.67 24.33
CA GLY A 221 1.55 13.61 25.46
C GLY A 221 0.55 12.45 25.39
N VAL A 222 -0.02 12.19 24.20
CA VAL A 222 -0.92 11.03 23.99
C VAL A 222 -0.22 9.69 24.28
N ASN A 223 1.03 9.52 23.86
CA ASN A 223 1.79 8.30 24.11
C ASN A 223 2.16 8.14 25.59
N VAL A 224 2.36 9.24 26.32
CA VAL A 224 2.53 9.21 27.78
C VAL A 224 1.27 8.71 28.47
N GLU A 225 0.10 9.25 28.10
CA GLU A 225 -1.19 8.84 28.69
C GLU A 225 -1.58 7.40 28.31
N ARG A 226 -1.27 6.97 27.08
CA ARG A 226 -1.44 5.57 26.65
C ARG A 226 -0.62 4.62 27.51
N LYS A 227 0.67 4.91 27.73
CA LYS A 227 1.54 4.11 28.60
C LYS A 227 0.99 4.02 30.03
N LYS A 228 0.54 5.14 30.62
CA LYS A 228 -0.08 5.16 31.96
C LYS A 228 -1.33 4.29 32.05
N SER A 229 -2.08 4.22 30.96
CA SER A 229 -3.30 3.41 30.84
C SER A 229 -3.03 1.95 30.45
N GLY A 230 -1.77 1.51 30.40
CA GLY A 230 -1.40 0.15 29.99
C GLY A 230 -1.57 -0.14 28.48
N LEU A 231 -1.79 0.90 27.67
CA LEU A 231 -1.90 0.81 26.22
C LEU A 231 -0.54 0.98 25.54
N LEU A 232 -0.40 0.37 24.37
CA LEU A 232 0.82 0.49 23.57
C LEU A 232 0.95 1.89 22.96
N PRO A 233 2.09 2.58 23.10
CA PRO A 233 2.32 3.88 22.47
C PRO A 233 2.58 3.72 20.97
N ALA A 234 2.09 4.65 20.17
CA ALA A 234 2.45 4.81 18.77
C ALA A 234 3.64 5.75 18.65
N ASN A 235 4.83 5.25 18.98
CA ASN A 235 6.04 6.06 19.15
C ASN A 235 6.98 6.06 17.95
N ILE A 236 6.60 5.45 16.82
CA ILE A 236 7.35 5.54 15.58
C ILE A 236 6.42 5.36 14.38
N VAL A 237 6.81 5.92 13.24
CA VAL A 237 6.17 5.64 11.95
C VAL A 237 7.05 4.66 11.16
N LEU A 238 6.46 3.57 10.67
CA LEU A 238 7.14 2.56 9.84
C LEU A 238 6.60 2.58 8.39
N PRO A 239 7.29 3.29 7.48
CA PRO A 239 7.01 3.23 6.05
C PRO A 239 7.35 1.87 5.40
N ARG A 240 6.58 1.49 4.38
CA ARG A 240 6.74 0.27 3.59
C ARG A 240 6.08 0.38 2.22
N GLY A 241 6.56 -0.41 1.26
CA GLY A 241 6.00 -0.51 -0.08
C GLY A 241 6.12 0.80 -0.86
N ALA A 242 7.37 1.20 -1.11
CA ALA A 242 7.69 2.38 -1.91
C ALA A 242 6.99 2.33 -3.28
N ALA A 243 6.42 3.46 -3.69
CA ALA A 243 5.67 3.64 -4.93
C ALA A 243 5.97 5.03 -5.52
N LEU A 244 5.73 5.20 -6.82
CA LEU A 244 5.89 6.48 -7.54
C LEU A 244 4.54 6.94 -8.11
#